data_AF-A0A3N5HJA4-F1
#
_entry.id   AF-A0A3N5HJA4-F1
#
_cell.length_a   1.000
_cell.length_b   1.000
_cell.length_c   1.000
_cell.angle_alpha   90.00
_cell.angle_beta   90.00
_cell.angle_gamma   90.00
#
_symmetry.space_group_name_H-M   'P 1'
#
loop_
_entity.id
_entity.type
_entity.pdbx_description
1 polymer ?
#
loop_
_entity_poly.entity_id
_entity_poly.type
_entity_poly.pdbx_seq_one_letter_code
_entity_poly.pdbx_strand_id
1 'polypeptide(L)'
;MLASLGGRLFEQAFAAENTPEDMRAYLAEHFTEAALQSVLRDPELHTLVLEDGATPVGWALLASGRSATRAAGGASTTTGGEVEIRRFYVDGRLHGSEAAPALLASALARARSLGAGTVWLAVWENNRRAQAFYRKHGFRRVGTQAFRLGADVQTDDVLLRPPSFGVSLAIVAGGGATRLGGVCKPLLRVRGRTVLDRLLALRTLADEVLLVSADPRIPDAGLRRVEDLLPARGAPGGVHAAMVQARAPWVLAVAGDMPFLDGRAVLPLLEARGDDVDAVAYTVAGRLEPLAALYRRDLAPRWAEGLARGGASFRMLWDAIRGVTLSESVLREVTGDARAVFSLNRPEDVATWVDAPPDPGS
;
A
#
# COMPACT_ATOMS: atom_id res chain seq x y z
N MET A 1 -24.39 19.30 9.69
CA MET A 1 -23.50 18.16 10.03
C MET A 1 -22.03 18.41 9.63
N LEU A 2 -21.72 18.50 8.32
CA LEU A 2 -20.32 18.58 7.82
C LEU A 2 -19.54 19.79 8.36
N ALA A 3 -20.19 20.95 8.54
CA ALA A 3 -19.59 22.16 9.13
C ALA A 3 -19.05 21.89 10.53
N SER A 4 -19.89 21.30 11.38
CA SER A 4 -19.52 20.95 12.74
C SER A 4 -18.48 19.83 12.79
N LEU A 5 -18.61 18.77 11.97
CA LEU A 5 -17.61 17.70 11.90
C LEU A 5 -16.25 18.24 11.44
N GLY A 6 -16.22 18.93 10.31
CA GLY A 6 -15.01 19.46 9.70
C GLY A 6 -14.31 20.46 10.60
N GLY A 7 -15.06 21.39 11.20
CA GLY A 7 -14.50 22.37 12.14
C GLY A 7 -13.87 21.72 13.36
N ARG A 8 -14.57 20.78 14.03
CA ARG A 8 -14.02 20.05 15.18
C ARG A 8 -12.75 19.28 14.84
N LEU A 9 -12.74 18.57 13.71
CA LEU A 9 -11.57 17.77 13.32
C LEU A 9 -10.39 18.64 12.86
N PHE A 10 -10.67 19.78 12.22
CA PHE A 10 -9.65 20.78 11.90
C PHE A 10 -9.04 21.36 13.18
N GLU A 11 -9.88 21.75 14.14
CA GLU A 11 -9.42 22.27 15.43
C GLU A 11 -8.55 21.26 16.18
N GLN A 12 -8.99 19.99 16.25
CA GLN A 12 -8.17 18.90 16.83
C GLN A 12 -6.81 18.73 16.15
N ALA A 13 -6.72 19.01 14.85
CA ALA A 13 -5.49 18.83 14.08
C ALA A 13 -4.50 20.00 14.22
N PHE A 14 -4.98 21.23 14.41
CA PHE A 14 -4.17 22.44 14.28
C PHE A 14 -4.13 23.34 15.53
N ALA A 15 -5.03 23.18 16.49
CA ALA A 15 -5.12 24.10 17.64
C ALA A 15 -3.87 24.13 18.53
N ALA A 16 -3.12 23.04 18.62
CA ALA A 16 -1.91 22.96 19.44
C ALA A 16 -0.77 23.84 18.91
N GLU A 17 -0.80 24.20 17.63
CA GLU A 17 0.32 24.85 16.93
C GLU A 17 -0.09 26.21 16.32
N ASN A 18 -1.29 26.72 16.63
CA ASN A 18 -1.82 27.98 16.09
C ASN A 18 -2.55 28.79 17.18
N THR A 19 -2.68 30.11 16.97
CA THR A 19 -3.35 30.97 17.94
C THR A 19 -4.87 30.73 17.98
N PRO A 20 -5.55 30.87 19.13
CA PRO A 20 -7.01 30.79 19.20
C PRO A 20 -7.72 31.79 18.28
N GLU A 21 -7.12 32.95 18.03
CA GLU A 21 -7.62 33.98 17.12
C GLU A 21 -7.61 33.50 15.66
N ASP A 22 -6.47 33.00 15.18
CA ASP A 22 -6.32 32.49 13.82
C ASP A 22 -7.22 31.28 13.58
N MET A 23 -7.31 30.39 14.58
CA MET A 23 -8.19 29.22 14.52
C MET A 23 -9.66 29.65 14.41
N ARG A 24 -10.12 30.59 15.23
CA ARG A 24 -11.51 31.11 15.16
C ARG A 24 -11.79 31.78 13.83
N ALA A 25 -10.87 32.61 13.32
CA ALA A 25 -11.02 33.28 12.04
C ALA A 25 -11.13 32.26 10.90
N TYR A 26 -10.24 31.27 10.85
CA TYR A 26 -10.26 30.24 9.82
C TYR A 26 -11.55 29.40 9.85
N LEU A 27 -11.98 28.98 11.05
CA LEU A 27 -13.22 28.22 11.23
C LEU A 27 -14.46 29.03 10.80
N ALA A 28 -14.51 30.32 11.13
CA ALA A 28 -15.60 31.22 10.77
C ALA A 28 -15.69 31.51 9.26
N GLU A 29 -14.60 31.31 8.52
CA GLU A 29 -14.58 31.47 7.07
C GLU A 29 -14.85 30.14 6.34
N HIS A 30 -14.18 29.05 6.75
CA HIS A 30 -14.08 27.83 5.94
C HIS A 30 -15.03 26.70 6.35
N PHE A 31 -15.61 26.77 7.54
CA PHE A 31 -16.45 25.72 8.13
C PHE A 31 -17.84 26.21 8.51
N THR A 32 -18.34 27.24 7.81
CA THR A 32 -19.75 27.65 7.89
C THR A 32 -20.63 26.77 7.02
N GLU A 33 -21.94 26.80 7.30
CA GLU A 33 -22.91 26.10 6.45
C GLU A 33 -22.88 26.63 5.01
N ALA A 34 -22.81 27.95 4.83
CA ALA A 34 -22.73 28.56 3.51
C ALA A 34 -21.47 28.12 2.73
N ALA A 35 -20.30 28.14 3.38
CA ALA A 35 -19.05 27.71 2.75
C ALA A 35 -19.11 26.25 2.29
N LEU A 36 -19.61 25.35 3.15
CA LEU A 36 -19.71 23.93 2.78
C LEU A 36 -20.84 23.63 1.80
N GLN A 37 -21.94 24.40 1.80
CA GLN A 37 -22.94 24.28 0.73
C GLN A 37 -22.34 24.64 -0.64
N SER A 38 -21.48 25.66 -0.71
CA SER A 38 -20.76 25.97 -1.95
C SER A 38 -19.85 24.82 -2.37
N VAL A 39 -19.12 24.21 -1.42
CA VAL A 39 -18.29 23.01 -1.69
C VAL A 39 -19.13 21.86 -2.24
N LEU A 40 -20.31 21.60 -1.67
CA LEU A 40 -21.18 20.49 -2.09
C LEU A 40 -21.88 20.74 -3.45
N ARG A 41 -21.99 22.00 -3.90
CA ARG A 41 -22.58 22.35 -5.19
C ARG A 41 -21.58 22.35 -6.34
N ASP A 42 -20.29 22.41 -6.05
CA ASP A 42 -19.24 22.41 -7.06
C ASP A 42 -19.02 21.00 -7.63
N PRO A 43 -19.22 20.77 -8.94
CA PRO A 43 -19.06 19.45 -9.55
C PRO A 43 -17.60 18.96 -9.59
N GLU A 44 -16.61 19.85 -9.43
CA GLU A 44 -15.20 19.48 -9.37
C GLU A 44 -14.75 19.08 -7.96
N LEU A 45 -15.60 19.28 -6.95
CA LEU A 45 -15.34 18.97 -5.55
C LEU A 45 -16.13 17.74 -5.09
N HIS A 46 -15.43 16.76 -4.51
CA HIS A 46 -16.01 15.47 -4.11
C HIS A 46 -15.80 15.26 -2.62
N THR A 47 -16.90 15.24 -1.87
CA THR A 47 -16.86 15.04 -0.42
C THR A 47 -17.10 13.57 -0.07
N LEU A 48 -16.25 13.00 0.76
CA LEU A 48 -16.40 11.67 1.35
C LEU A 48 -16.54 11.81 2.85
N VAL A 49 -17.50 11.11 3.46
CA VAL A 49 -17.68 11.05 4.92
C VAL A 49 -17.45 9.62 5.38
N LEU A 50 -16.64 9.45 6.41
CA LEU A 50 -16.45 8.18 7.10
C LEU A 50 -17.37 8.15 8.31
N GLU A 51 -18.17 7.09 8.40
CA GLU A 51 -19.12 6.87 9.49
C GLU A 51 -18.76 5.61 10.27
N ASP A 52 -18.87 5.69 11.59
CA ASP A 52 -18.88 4.55 12.52
C ASP A 52 -20.33 4.34 12.98
N GLY A 53 -20.99 3.34 12.40
CA GLY A 53 -22.45 3.22 12.46
C GLY A 53 -23.13 4.43 11.82
N ALA A 54 -23.89 5.19 12.62
CA ALA A 54 -24.52 6.44 12.18
C ALA A 54 -23.73 7.71 12.60
N THR A 55 -22.53 7.54 13.17
CA THR A 55 -21.73 8.67 13.68
C THR A 55 -20.65 9.05 12.68
N PRO A 56 -20.65 10.29 12.15
CA PRO A 56 -19.54 10.76 11.32
C PRO A 56 -18.26 10.92 12.14
N VAL A 57 -17.21 10.22 11.73
CA VAL A 57 -15.91 10.14 12.43
C VAL A 57 -14.73 10.58 11.57
N GLY A 58 -14.95 10.87 10.29
CA GLY A 58 -13.92 11.39 9.41
C GLY A 58 -14.52 11.93 8.12
N TRP A 59 -13.72 12.68 7.37
CA TRP A 59 -14.11 13.15 6.05
C TRP A 59 -12.90 13.52 5.20
N ALA A 60 -13.11 13.47 3.88
CA ALA A 60 -12.15 13.94 2.90
C ALA A 60 -12.84 14.83 1.87
N LEU A 61 -12.10 15.82 1.38
CA LEU A 61 -12.49 16.65 0.25
C LEU A 61 -11.48 16.44 -0.87
N LEU A 62 -11.98 16.00 -2.02
CA LEU A 62 -11.18 15.86 -3.23
C LEU A 62 -11.49 16.99 -4.20
N ALA A 63 -10.49 17.48 -4.90
CA ALA A 63 -10.66 18.39 -6.02
C ALA A 63 -10.14 17.76 -7.31
N SER A 64 -10.82 18.02 -8.42
CA SER A 64 -10.52 17.49 -9.75
C SER A 64 -10.54 18.60 -10.79
N GLY A 65 -10.09 18.33 -12.01
CA GLY A 65 -10.19 19.29 -13.11
C GLY A 65 -9.44 20.60 -12.80
N ARG A 66 -10.12 21.74 -13.00
CA ARG A 66 -9.52 23.07 -12.75
C ARG A 66 -9.33 23.37 -11.27
N SER A 67 -10.08 22.69 -10.41
CA SER A 67 -9.94 22.82 -8.98
C SER A 67 -8.69 22.10 -8.47
N ALA A 68 -8.10 21.15 -9.18
CA ALA A 68 -6.92 20.38 -8.74
C ALA A 68 -5.58 21.10 -9.07
N THR A 69 -5.47 22.40 -8.81
CA THR A 69 -4.27 23.20 -9.16
C THR A 69 -3.19 23.14 -8.08
N ARG A 70 -1.98 22.73 -8.47
CA ARG A 70 -0.75 22.88 -7.65
C ARG A 70 -0.19 24.29 -7.81
N ALA A 71 0.26 24.92 -6.72
CA ALA A 71 0.83 26.27 -6.76
C ALA A 71 2.14 26.34 -7.57
N ALA A 72 2.94 25.26 -7.57
CA ALA A 72 4.10 25.11 -8.42
C ALA A 72 3.66 24.51 -9.78
N GLY A 73 3.45 25.38 -10.77
CA GLY A 73 2.88 25.09 -12.10
C GLY A 73 3.69 24.16 -13.01
N GLY A 74 3.98 22.93 -12.57
CA GLY A 74 4.43 21.88 -13.45
C GLY A 74 3.24 21.26 -14.19
N ALA A 75 3.22 21.36 -15.52
CA ALA A 75 2.28 20.62 -16.35
C ALA A 75 2.29 19.14 -15.97
N SER A 76 1.11 18.56 -15.78
CA SER A 76 0.99 17.13 -15.47
C SER A 76 1.55 16.33 -16.66
N THR A 77 2.68 15.67 -16.47
CA THR A 77 3.26 14.75 -17.47
C THR A 77 2.65 13.37 -17.39
N THR A 78 1.65 13.16 -16.53
CA THR A 78 1.02 11.85 -16.33
C THR A 78 -0.16 11.66 -17.27
N THR A 79 -0.30 10.42 -17.75
CA THR A 79 -1.45 9.99 -18.54
C THR A 79 -2.69 10.00 -17.63
N GLY A 80 -3.61 10.93 -17.85
CA GLY A 80 -4.83 11.10 -17.05
C GLY A 80 -4.83 12.39 -16.21
N GLY A 81 -5.99 12.75 -15.64
CA GLY A 81 -6.11 13.97 -14.84
C GLY A 81 -5.41 13.91 -13.47
N GLU A 82 -5.29 15.04 -12.79
CA GLU A 82 -4.87 15.10 -11.39
C GLU A 82 -6.08 15.24 -10.46
N VAL A 83 -5.99 14.61 -9.29
CA VAL A 83 -6.94 14.80 -8.17
C VAL A 83 -6.17 15.19 -6.92
N GLU A 84 -6.57 16.28 -6.29
CA GLU A 84 -6.04 16.75 -5.01
C GLU A 84 -6.86 16.15 -3.86
N ILE A 85 -6.21 15.60 -2.83
CA ILE A 85 -6.83 15.41 -1.51
C ILE A 85 -6.63 16.70 -0.72
N ARG A 86 -7.58 17.63 -0.84
CA ARG A 86 -7.51 18.97 -0.26
C ARG A 86 -7.73 18.98 1.25
N ARG A 87 -8.60 18.10 1.74
CA ARG A 87 -8.88 17.91 3.17
C ARG A 87 -8.94 16.43 3.47
N PHE A 88 -8.37 16.02 4.59
CA PHE A 88 -8.36 14.64 5.03
C PHE A 88 -8.25 14.59 6.55
N TYR A 89 -9.37 14.32 7.21
CA TYR A 89 -9.42 14.32 8.67
C TYR A 89 -10.17 13.10 9.19
N VAL A 90 -9.64 12.52 10.27
CA VAL A 90 -10.26 11.42 11.02
C VAL A 90 -10.15 11.78 12.49
N ASP A 91 -11.19 11.45 13.25
CA ASP A 91 -11.26 11.65 14.70
C ASP A 91 -10.03 11.08 15.40
N GLY A 92 -9.44 11.90 16.28
CA GLY A 92 -8.22 11.54 17.01
C GLY A 92 -8.34 10.26 17.83
N ARG A 93 -9.55 9.91 18.28
CA ARG A 93 -9.85 8.68 19.03
C ARG A 93 -9.68 7.42 18.20
N LEU A 94 -9.75 7.52 16.88
CA LEU A 94 -9.59 6.42 15.93
C LEU A 94 -8.16 6.33 15.37
N HIS A 95 -7.22 7.11 15.89
CA HIS A 95 -5.81 6.99 15.49
C HIS A 95 -5.27 5.59 15.79
N GLY A 96 -4.58 4.99 14.80
CA GLY A 96 -4.07 3.62 14.89
C GLY A 96 -5.08 2.54 14.49
N SER A 97 -6.34 2.91 14.20
CA SER A 97 -7.34 2.01 13.60
C SER A 97 -7.28 2.01 12.06
N GLU A 98 -8.19 1.25 11.43
CA GLU A 98 -8.38 1.20 9.98
C GLU A 98 -9.22 2.36 9.40
N ALA A 99 -9.66 3.31 10.23
CA ALA A 99 -10.48 4.45 9.79
C ALA A 99 -9.80 5.31 8.71
N ALA A 100 -8.58 5.81 8.98
CA ALA A 100 -7.83 6.60 7.99
C ALA A 100 -7.44 5.78 6.74
N PRO A 101 -6.93 4.54 6.86
CA PRO A 101 -6.75 3.67 5.70
C PRO A 101 -8.01 3.49 4.83
N ALA A 102 -9.18 3.25 5.45
CA ALA A 102 -10.44 3.06 4.73
C ALA A 102 -10.92 4.33 4.01
N LEU A 103 -10.80 5.49 4.66
CA LEU A 103 -11.12 6.77 4.04
C LEU A 103 -10.18 7.08 2.86
N LEU A 104 -8.88 6.81 3.02
CA LEU A 104 -7.91 6.99 1.92
C LEU A 104 -8.19 6.02 0.77
N ALA A 105 -8.53 4.77 1.04
CA ALA A 105 -8.90 3.80 0.01
C ALA A 105 -10.12 4.29 -0.80
N SER A 106 -11.11 4.87 -0.13
CA SER A 106 -12.30 5.46 -0.75
C SER A 106 -11.95 6.70 -1.59
N ALA A 107 -11.06 7.55 -1.08
CA ALA A 107 -10.55 8.71 -1.82
C ALA A 107 -9.84 8.31 -3.12
N LEU A 108 -8.98 7.30 -3.06
CA LEU A 108 -8.26 6.77 -4.22
C LEU A 108 -9.23 6.11 -5.22
N ALA A 109 -10.22 5.36 -4.74
CA ALA A 109 -11.25 4.77 -5.59
C ALA A 109 -12.06 5.86 -6.32
N ARG A 110 -12.42 6.95 -5.62
CA ARG A 110 -13.08 8.10 -6.23
C ARG A 110 -12.19 8.75 -7.29
N ALA A 111 -10.91 8.97 -7.00
CA ALA A 111 -9.95 9.51 -7.97
C ALA A 111 -9.85 8.64 -9.24
N ARG A 112 -9.84 7.30 -9.12
CA ARG A 112 -9.90 6.40 -10.29
C ARG A 112 -11.18 6.58 -11.10
N SER A 113 -12.34 6.70 -10.43
CA SER A 113 -13.62 6.92 -11.12
C SER A 113 -13.67 8.24 -11.88
N LEU A 114 -12.82 9.21 -11.51
CA LEU A 114 -12.66 10.49 -12.20
C LEU A 114 -11.60 10.45 -13.32
N GLY A 115 -11.02 9.29 -13.62
CA GLY A 115 -9.99 9.14 -14.65
C GLY A 115 -8.63 9.74 -14.25
N ALA A 116 -8.36 9.88 -12.95
CA ALA A 116 -7.10 10.42 -12.49
C ALA A 116 -5.93 9.48 -12.82
N GLY A 117 -4.85 10.03 -13.38
CA GLY A 117 -3.55 9.35 -13.45
C GLY A 117 -2.72 9.59 -12.19
N THR A 118 -3.02 10.67 -11.46
CA THR A 118 -2.25 11.09 -10.27
C THR A 118 -3.16 11.61 -9.17
N VAL A 119 -2.84 11.24 -7.94
CA VAL A 119 -3.43 11.80 -6.73
C VAL A 119 -2.31 12.50 -5.95
N TRP A 120 -2.56 13.74 -5.56
CA TRP A 120 -1.61 14.53 -4.78
C TRP A 120 -2.27 15.18 -3.57
N LEU A 121 -1.44 15.61 -2.63
CA LEU A 121 -1.85 16.38 -1.47
C LEU A 121 -0.71 17.26 -0.98
N ALA A 122 -1.07 18.30 -0.25
CA ALA A 122 -0.13 19.09 0.54
C ALA A 122 -0.26 18.66 2.01
N VAL A 123 0.87 18.47 2.68
CA VAL A 123 0.89 18.14 4.10
C VAL A 123 1.93 19.00 4.80
N TRP A 124 1.52 19.62 5.89
CA TRP A 124 2.39 20.48 6.66
C TRP A 124 3.68 19.78 7.12
N GLU A 125 4.81 20.48 6.99
CA GLU A 125 6.16 19.92 7.22
C GLU A 125 6.37 19.41 8.66
N ASN A 126 5.65 19.96 9.65
CA ASN A 126 5.74 19.53 11.04
C ASN A 126 4.80 18.36 11.37
N ASN A 127 3.86 18.02 10.49
CA ASN A 127 2.92 16.91 10.70
C ASN A 127 3.56 15.55 10.34
N ARG A 128 4.58 15.17 11.13
CA ARG A 128 5.35 13.92 10.95
C ARG A 128 4.47 12.68 10.90
N ARG A 129 3.37 12.67 11.66
CA ARG A 129 2.39 11.58 11.68
C ARG A 129 1.68 11.42 10.34
N ALA A 130 1.15 12.51 9.78
CA ALA A 130 0.50 12.49 8.47
C ALA A 130 1.49 12.14 7.35
N GLN A 131 2.70 12.70 7.38
CA GLN A 131 3.75 12.35 6.41
C GLN A 131 4.13 10.86 6.47
N ALA A 132 4.26 10.28 7.66
CA ALA A 132 4.51 8.85 7.82
C ALA A 132 3.33 8.01 7.30
N PHE A 133 2.10 8.45 7.58
CA PHE A 133 0.89 7.81 7.05
C PHE A 133 0.87 7.81 5.52
N TYR A 134 1.06 8.96 4.87
CA TYR A 134 1.00 9.04 3.41
C TYR A 134 2.15 8.27 2.74
N ARG A 135 3.38 8.36 3.26
CA ARG A 135 4.51 7.57 2.75
C ARG A 135 4.26 6.06 2.84
N LYS A 136 3.69 5.59 3.96
CA LYS A 136 3.27 4.19 4.11
C LYS A 136 2.21 3.78 3.07
N HIS A 137 1.42 4.72 2.57
CA HIS A 137 0.42 4.51 1.52
C HIS A 137 0.91 4.85 0.11
N GLY A 138 2.24 4.86 -0.09
CA GLY A 138 2.86 4.97 -1.41
C GLY A 138 2.95 6.39 -1.96
N PHE A 139 2.63 7.41 -1.17
CA PHE A 139 2.89 8.80 -1.56
C PHE A 139 4.38 9.12 -1.46
N ARG A 140 4.89 9.81 -2.48
CA ARG A 140 6.27 10.29 -2.56
C ARG A 140 6.29 11.81 -2.59
N ARG A 141 7.26 12.40 -1.90
CA ARG A 141 7.47 13.85 -1.88
C ARG A 141 8.07 14.30 -3.21
N VAL A 142 7.50 15.34 -3.80
CA VAL A 142 7.95 15.90 -5.10
C VAL A 142 8.28 17.37 -5.04
N GLY A 143 8.01 18.04 -3.91
CA GLY A 143 8.33 19.45 -3.74
C GLY A 143 7.67 20.02 -2.48
N THR A 144 7.59 21.34 -2.43
CA THR A 144 6.89 22.08 -1.38
C THR A 144 6.02 23.18 -1.97
N GLN A 145 5.06 23.65 -1.18
CA GLN A 145 4.30 24.87 -1.48
C GLN A 145 4.04 25.67 -0.20
N ALA A 146 3.84 26.97 -0.34
CA ALA A 146 3.50 27.84 0.79
C ALA A 146 2.04 27.65 1.21
N PHE A 147 1.81 27.46 2.49
CA PHE A 147 0.50 27.48 3.13
C PHE A 147 0.45 28.66 4.11
N ARG A 148 -0.53 29.55 3.97
CA ARG A 148 -0.65 30.72 4.85
C ARG A 148 -1.85 30.54 5.77
N LEU A 149 -1.60 30.59 7.09
CA LEU A 149 -2.65 30.68 8.10
C LEU A 149 -2.47 32.00 8.86
N GLY A 150 -3.40 32.94 8.66
CA GLY A 150 -3.25 34.30 9.19
C GLY A 150 -2.03 35.01 8.62
N ALA A 151 -1.15 35.50 9.49
CA ALA A 151 0.12 36.15 9.10
C ALA A 151 1.29 35.16 8.93
N ASP A 152 1.14 33.91 9.36
CA ASP A 152 2.20 32.91 9.33
C ASP A 152 2.26 32.21 7.96
N VAL A 153 3.45 32.14 7.37
CA VAL A 153 3.71 31.44 6.11
C VAL A 153 4.43 30.13 6.44
N GLN A 154 3.68 29.05 6.36
CA GLN A 154 4.12 27.69 6.61
C GLN A 154 4.51 27.00 5.29
N THR A 155 5.31 25.94 5.41
CA THR A 155 5.68 25.11 4.25
C THR A 155 4.95 23.78 4.31
N ASP A 156 4.24 23.46 3.23
CA ASP A 156 3.66 22.14 3.01
C ASP A 156 4.55 21.33 2.07
N ASP A 157 4.80 20.08 2.43
CA ASP A 157 5.33 19.08 1.52
C ASP A 157 4.25 18.65 0.52
N VAL A 158 4.57 18.69 -0.77
CA VAL A 158 3.70 18.18 -1.83
C VAL A 158 4.03 16.72 -2.06
N LEU A 159 3.06 15.85 -1.82
CA LEU A 159 3.19 14.41 -2.02
C LEU A 159 2.28 13.95 -3.15
N LEU A 160 2.72 12.96 -3.94
CA LEU A 160 1.91 12.34 -4.99
C LEU A 160 2.06 10.83 -5.06
N ARG A 161 1.06 10.18 -5.67
CA ARG A 161 1.06 8.77 -6.06
C ARG A 161 0.05 8.52 -7.19
N PRO A 162 0.12 7.39 -7.90
CA PRO A 162 -0.99 6.98 -8.75
C PRO A 162 -2.19 6.51 -7.88
N PRO A 163 -3.44 6.66 -8.34
CA PRO A 163 -4.62 6.21 -7.60
C PRO A 163 -4.76 4.68 -7.52
N SER A 164 -4.01 3.95 -8.34
CA SER A 164 -3.81 2.51 -8.26
C SER A 164 -2.42 2.18 -8.77
N PHE A 165 -1.81 1.15 -8.21
CA PHE A 165 -0.53 0.65 -8.73
C PHE A 165 -0.72 -0.38 -9.85
N GLY A 166 -1.95 -0.84 -10.10
CA GLY A 166 -2.24 -1.91 -11.05
C GLY A 166 -1.61 -3.22 -10.60
N VAL A 167 -1.68 -3.53 -9.30
CA VAL A 167 -0.99 -4.69 -8.68
C VAL A 167 -1.92 -5.48 -7.77
N SER A 168 -1.96 -6.80 -7.95
CA SER A 168 -2.52 -7.75 -6.99
C SER A 168 -1.40 -8.26 -6.09
N LEU A 169 -1.52 -8.14 -4.77
CA LEU A 169 -0.60 -8.76 -3.82
C LEU A 169 -0.95 -10.24 -3.70
N ALA A 170 0.00 -11.15 -3.92
CA ALA A 170 -0.18 -12.58 -3.73
C ALA A 170 0.75 -13.09 -2.64
N ILE A 171 0.18 -13.50 -1.51
CA ILE A 171 0.90 -14.14 -0.42
C ILE A 171 0.95 -15.64 -0.71
N VAL A 172 2.11 -16.12 -1.10
CA VAL A 172 2.37 -17.53 -1.44
C VAL A 172 2.82 -18.26 -0.18
N ALA A 173 1.89 -18.99 0.43
CA ALA A 173 2.12 -19.77 1.63
C ALA A 173 1.85 -21.25 1.33
N GLY A 174 2.91 -21.97 0.91
CA GLY A 174 2.80 -23.39 0.55
C GLY A 174 2.35 -24.29 1.72
N GLY A 175 1.66 -25.40 1.40
CA GLY A 175 1.03 -26.31 2.36
C GLY A 175 1.93 -27.44 2.92
N GLY A 176 3.23 -27.41 2.67
CA GLY A 176 4.15 -28.49 3.07
C GLY A 176 4.95 -28.14 4.32
N ALA A 177 4.31 -28.04 5.48
CA ALA A 177 4.97 -27.75 6.76
C ALA A 177 5.79 -28.95 7.30
N THR A 178 6.53 -29.68 6.47
CA THR A 178 7.31 -30.85 6.92
C THR A 178 8.67 -30.49 7.50
N ARG A 179 9.27 -29.35 7.09
CA ARG A 179 10.63 -28.96 7.47
C ARG A 179 10.75 -28.30 8.86
N LEU A 180 9.67 -27.74 9.38
CA LEU A 180 9.60 -27.09 10.71
C LEU A 180 8.49 -27.72 11.57
N GLY A 181 8.37 -29.05 11.56
CA GLY A 181 7.47 -29.76 12.48
C GLY A 181 5.99 -29.38 12.43
N GLY A 182 5.46 -28.98 11.27
CA GLY A 182 4.04 -28.63 11.10
C GLY A 182 3.70 -27.16 11.33
N VAL A 183 4.67 -26.30 11.66
CA VAL A 183 4.43 -24.87 11.95
C VAL A 183 3.90 -24.11 10.73
N CYS A 184 2.83 -23.34 10.93
CA CYS A 184 2.28 -22.43 9.93
C CYS A 184 3.08 -21.12 9.92
N LYS A 185 4.08 -21.01 9.04
CA LYS A 185 5.01 -19.87 9.00
C LYS A 185 4.35 -18.48 8.93
N PRO A 186 3.25 -18.26 8.17
CA PRO A 186 2.55 -16.97 8.16
C PRO A 186 2.07 -16.52 9.55
N LEU A 187 1.82 -17.46 10.47
CA LEU A 187 1.33 -17.17 11.82
C LEU A 187 2.46 -17.01 12.85
N LEU A 188 3.72 -17.23 12.47
CA LEU A 188 4.85 -16.98 13.35
C LEU A 188 4.92 -15.51 13.73
N ARG A 189 5.15 -15.23 15.01
CA ARG A 189 5.29 -13.86 15.52
C ARG A 189 6.76 -13.46 15.51
N VAL A 190 7.03 -12.30 14.91
CA VAL A 190 8.34 -11.66 14.91
C VAL A 190 8.13 -10.24 15.41
N ARG A 191 8.76 -9.86 16.52
CA ARG A 191 8.62 -8.53 17.14
C ARG A 191 7.15 -8.16 17.39
N GLY A 192 6.40 -9.06 17.99
CA GLY A 192 5.02 -8.88 18.46
C GLY A 192 3.92 -8.92 17.40
N ARG A 193 4.25 -9.23 16.13
CA ARG A 193 3.26 -9.31 15.02
C ARG A 193 3.47 -10.57 14.20
N THR A 194 2.39 -11.15 13.68
CA THR A 194 2.52 -12.30 12.77
C THR A 194 3.19 -11.88 11.46
N VAL A 195 3.85 -12.83 10.78
CA VAL A 195 4.37 -12.58 9.43
C VAL A 195 3.24 -12.16 8.48
N LEU A 196 2.07 -12.78 8.60
CA LEU A 196 0.89 -12.43 7.82
C LEU A 196 0.49 -10.95 8.02
N ASP A 197 0.37 -10.48 9.27
CA ASP A 197 0.00 -9.08 9.55
C ASP A 197 0.99 -8.09 8.93
N ARG A 198 2.27 -8.47 8.88
CA ARG A 198 3.35 -7.67 8.27
C ARG A 198 3.20 -7.61 6.76
N LEU A 199 2.98 -8.75 6.11
CA LEU A 199 2.75 -8.83 4.67
C LEU A 199 1.45 -8.12 4.27
N LEU A 200 0.40 -8.19 5.09
CA LEU A 200 -0.85 -7.46 4.85
C LEU A 200 -0.69 -5.94 4.91
N ALA A 201 0.37 -5.42 5.55
CA ALA A 201 0.68 -4.00 5.48
C ALA A 201 1.03 -3.54 4.05
N LEU A 202 1.43 -4.46 3.15
CA LEU A 202 1.69 -4.17 1.74
C LEU A 202 0.42 -3.90 0.93
N ARG A 203 -0.78 -4.18 1.47
CA ARG A 203 -2.06 -3.88 0.79
C ARG A 203 -2.22 -2.41 0.43
N THR A 204 -1.47 -1.51 1.08
CA THR A 204 -1.48 -0.08 0.75
C THR A 204 -0.89 0.21 -0.64
N LEU A 205 -0.14 -0.74 -1.21
CA LEU A 205 0.49 -0.70 -2.53
C LEU A 205 -0.18 -1.66 -3.54
N ALA A 206 -1.32 -2.28 -3.18
CA ALA A 206 -2.02 -3.24 -4.01
C ALA A 206 -3.53 -2.93 -4.11
N ASP A 207 -4.15 -3.35 -5.21
CA ASP A 207 -5.57 -3.17 -5.47
C ASP A 207 -6.41 -4.31 -4.89
N GLU A 208 -5.80 -5.47 -4.66
CA GLU A 208 -6.39 -6.63 -3.99
C GLU A 208 -5.30 -7.48 -3.32
N VAL A 209 -5.72 -8.38 -2.43
CA VAL A 209 -4.83 -9.35 -1.76
C VAL A 209 -5.34 -10.77 -1.99
N LEU A 210 -4.46 -11.61 -2.52
CA LEU A 210 -4.65 -13.03 -2.78
C LEU A 210 -3.86 -13.85 -1.76
N LEU A 211 -4.50 -14.87 -1.21
CA LEU A 211 -3.83 -15.87 -0.39
C LEU A 211 -3.73 -17.18 -1.18
N VAL A 212 -2.51 -17.53 -1.59
CA VAL A 212 -2.23 -18.80 -2.26
C VAL A 212 -1.82 -19.81 -1.20
N SER A 213 -2.81 -20.48 -0.61
CA SER A 213 -2.59 -21.52 0.40
C SER A 213 -3.82 -22.39 0.60
N ALA A 214 -3.57 -23.71 0.73
CA ALA A 214 -4.57 -24.68 1.16
C ALA A 214 -4.61 -24.86 2.70
N ASP A 215 -3.77 -24.15 3.46
CA ASP A 215 -3.72 -24.29 4.92
C ASP A 215 -4.92 -23.56 5.57
N PRO A 216 -5.85 -24.29 6.22
CA PRO A 216 -7.05 -23.71 6.82
C PRO A 216 -6.75 -22.90 8.08
N ARG A 217 -5.54 -23.03 8.66
CA ARG A 217 -5.15 -22.28 9.87
C ARG A 217 -4.92 -20.80 9.59
N ILE A 218 -4.59 -20.45 8.34
CA ILE A 218 -4.41 -19.07 7.93
C ILE A 218 -5.79 -18.41 7.86
N PRO A 219 -6.08 -17.37 8.65
CA PRO A 219 -7.41 -16.78 8.70
C PRO A 219 -7.79 -16.11 7.38
N ASP A 220 -9.08 -16.22 7.03
CA ASP A 220 -9.70 -15.48 5.93
C ASP A 220 -9.95 -14.01 6.37
N ALA A 221 -8.86 -13.25 6.53
CA ALA A 221 -8.88 -11.85 6.99
C ALA A 221 -9.31 -10.87 5.87
N GLY A 222 -10.43 -11.17 5.20
CA GLY A 222 -10.86 -10.46 3.98
C GLY A 222 -9.99 -10.76 2.77
N LEU A 223 -9.19 -11.82 2.83
CA LEU A 223 -8.28 -12.25 1.76
C LEU A 223 -9.04 -13.12 0.76
N ARG A 224 -8.79 -12.91 -0.53
CA ARG A 224 -9.30 -13.84 -1.55
C ARG A 224 -8.36 -15.05 -1.61
N ARG A 225 -8.78 -16.17 -1.04
CA ARG A 225 -8.07 -17.43 -1.19
C ARG A 225 -8.15 -17.90 -2.63
N VAL A 226 -7.01 -18.29 -3.18
CA VAL A 226 -6.91 -18.77 -4.56
C VAL A 226 -6.43 -20.21 -4.56
N GLU A 227 -7.09 -21.04 -5.37
CA GLU A 227 -6.78 -22.46 -5.48
C GLU A 227 -5.49 -22.66 -6.28
N ASP A 228 -4.67 -23.63 -5.86
CA ASP A 228 -3.53 -24.07 -6.65
C ASP A 228 -4.03 -24.92 -7.83
N LEU A 229 -4.00 -24.33 -9.02
CA LEU A 229 -4.48 -24.95 -10.26
C LEU A 229 -3.53 -26.02 -10.78
N LEU A 230 -2.27 -26.06 -10.31
CA LEU A 230 -1.26 -27.04 -10.71
C LEU A 230 -0.67 -27.69 -9.45
N PRO A 231 -1.37 -28.67 -8.85
CA PRO A 231 -0.94 -29.28 -7.60
C PRO A 231 0.49 -29.82 -7.67
N ALA A 232 1.18 -29.78 -6.52
CA ALA A 232 2.54 -30.29 -6.34
C ALA A 232 3.64 -29.59 -7.17
N ARG A 233 3.38 -28.37 -7.67
CA ARG A 233 4.40 -27.55 -8.36
C ARG A 233 5.10 -26.53 -7.45
N GLY A 234 4.81 -26.55 -6.15
CA GLY A 234 5.46 -25.70 -5.14
C GLY A 234 5.20 -24.21 -5.37
N ALA A 235 6.11 -23.37 -4.92
CA ALA A 235 5.98 -21.91 -5.06
C ALA A 235 5.82 -21.41 -6.51
N PRO A 236 6.51 -21.97 -7.54
CA PRO A 236 6.24 -21.61 -8.93
C PRO A 236 4.80 -21.86 -9.38
N GLY A 237 4.17 -22.95 -8.91
CA GLY A 237 2.75 -23.22 -9.12
C GLY A 237 1.85 -22.20 -8.43
N GLY A 238 2.21 -21.80 -7.21
CA GLY A 238 1.50 -20.76 -6.48
C GLY A 238 1.53 -19.38 -7.16
N VAL A 239 2.68 -18.99 -7.73
CA VAL A 239 2.78 -17.76 -8.53
C VAL A 239 1.91 -17.85 -9.78
N HIS A 240 1.93 -19.00 -10.47
CA HIS A 240 1.02 -19.24 -11.61
C HIS A 240 -0.46 -19.10 -11.21
N ALA A 241 -0.88 -19.76 -10.13
CA ALA A 241 -2.25 -19.66 -9.63
C ALA A 241 -2.67 -18.22 -9.34
N ALA A 242 -1.77 -17.43 -8.74
CA ALA A 242 -1.98 -16.01 -8.51
C ALA A 242 -2.12 -15.22 -9.83
N MET A 243 -1.25 -15.44 -10.82
CA MET A 243 -1.35 -14.77 -12.13
C MET A 243 -2.66 -15.09 -12.87
N VAL A 244 -3.09 -16.36 -12.86
CA VAL A 244 -4.37 -16.75 -13.50
C VAL A 244 -5.55 -16.01 -12.86
N GLN A 245 -5.56 -15.93 -11.53
CA GLN A 245 -6.72 -15.46 -10.78
C GLN A 245 -6.68 -13.96 -10.46
N ALA A 246 -5.55 -13.28 -10.60
CA ALA A 246 -5.42 -11.84 -10.36
C ALA A 246 -6.32 -11.00 -11.28
N ARG A 247 -6.80 -9.87 -10.76
CA ARG A 247 -7.58 -8.86 -11.48
C ARG A 247 -6.71 -7.75 -12.04
N ALA A 248 -5.58 -7.46 -11.38
CA ALA A 248 -4.65 -6.43 -11.81
C ALA A 248 -3.67 -6.96 -12.89
N PRO A 249 -3.09 -6.06 -13.72
CA PRO A 249 -2.15 -6.46 -14.77
C PRO A 249 -0.82 -7.01 -14.24
N TRP A 250 -0.48 -6.72 -12.99
CA TRP A 250 0.73 -7.20 -12.33
C TRP A 250 0.39 -7.93 -11.03
N VAL A 251 1.21 -8.93 -10.68
CA VAL A 251 1.12 -9.68 -9.44
C VAL A 251 2.41 -9.50 -8.66
N LEU A 252 2.33 -8.94 -7.45
CA LEU A 252 3.41 -8.94 -6.47
C LEU A 252 3.35 -10.25 -5.69
N ALA A 253 4.20 -11.21 -6.05
CA ALA A 253 4.30 -12.46 -5.32
C ALA A 253 5.27 -12.31 -4.14
N VAL A 254 4.77 -12.61 -2.94
CA VAL A 254 5.55 -12.60 -1.70
C VAL A 254 5.48 -13.95 -1.01
N ALA A 255 6.58 -14.45 -0.45
CA ALA A 255 6.53 -15.67 0.35
C ALA A 255 5.87 -15.38 1.71
N GLY A 256 5.04 -16.31 2.19
CA GLY A 256 4.35 -16.22 3.48
C GLY A 256 5.26 -16.30 4.71
N ASP A 257 6.58 -16.32 4.53
CA ASP A 257 7.59 -16.47 5.58
C ASP A 257 8.66 -15.36 5.55
N MET A 258 8.33 -14.20 4.95
CA MET A 258 9.19 -13.02 4.89
C MET A 258 8.83 -11.96 5.95
N PRO A 259 9.37 -12.05 7.19
CA PRO A 259 8.97 -11.17 8.30
C PRO A 259 9.44 -9.72 8.17
N PHE A 260 10.39 -9.43 7.28
CA PHE A 260 11.02 -8.10 7.18
C PHE A 260 10.65 -7.35 5.89
N LEU A 261 9.82 -7.95 5.04
CA LEU A 261 9.38 -7.31 3.80
C LEU A 261 8.40 -6.18 4.12
N ASP A 262 8.69 -4.98 3.60
CA ASP A 262 7.85 -3.81 3.74
C ASP A 262 7.75 -3.03 2.42
N GLY A 263 6.90 -1.99 2.41
CA GLY A 263 6.64 -1.21 1.21
C GLY A 263 7.87 -0.54 0.60
N ARG A 264 8.92 -0.24 1.39
CA ARG A 264 10.16 0.37 0.87
C ARG A 264 10.88 -0.57 -0.09
N ALA A 265 10.87 -1.88 0.19
CA ALA A 265 11.39 -2.89 -0.72
C ALA A 265 10.48 -3.14 -1.95
N VAL A 266 9.21 -2.79 -1.87
CA VAL A 266 8.28 -3.01 -3.00
C VAL A 266 8.31 -1.85 -4.00
N LEU A 267 8.49 -0.62 -3.53
CA LEU A 267 8.44 0.58 -4.37
C LEU A 267 9.43 0.54 -5.57
N PRO A 268 10.70 0.14 -5.42
CA PRO A 268 11.61 0.04 -6.57
C PRO A 268 11.19 -1.03 -7.58
N LEU A 269 10.59 -2.14 -7.11
CA LEU A 269 10.06 -3.17 -8.01
C LEU A 269 8.93 -2.58 -8.88
N LEU A 270 8.03 -1.79 -8.27
CA LEU A 270 6.93 -1.13 -8.98
C LEU A 270 7.41 -0.13 -10.02
N GLU A 271 8.51 0.58 -9.73
CA GLU A 271 9.13 1.59 -10.60
C GLU A 271 9.85 0.97 -11.79
N ALA A 272 10.44 -0.21 -11.64
CA ALA A 272 11.19 -0.90 -12.70
C ALA A 272 10.29 -1.68 -13.68
N ARG A 273 8.96 -1.55 -13.57
CA ARG A 273 8.01 -2.09 -14.56
C ARG A 273 8.07 -1.28 -15.85
N GLY A 274 7.69 -1.91 -16.95
CA GLY A 274 7.54 -1.27 -18.25
C GLY A 274 6.80 -2.18 -19.22
N ASP A 275 6.46 -1.66 -20.40
CA ASP A 275 5.67 -2.39 -21.40
C ASP A 275 6.39 -3.65 -21.93
N ASP A 276 7.73 -3.59 -22.00
CA ASP A 276 8.61 -4.68 -22.44
C ASP A 276 9.19 -5.52 -21.30
N VAL A 277 8.68 -5.34 -20.08
CA VAL A 277 9.14 -6.09 -18.89
C VAL A 277 8.09 -7.13 -18.52
N ASP A 278 8.50 -8.40 -18.41
CA ASP A 278 7.61 -9.50 -18.01
C ASP A 278 7.61 -9.72 -16.49
N ALA A 279 8.74 -9.47 -15.83
CA ALA A 279 8.89 -9.62 -14.39
C ALA A 279 9.99 -8.73 -13.81
N VAL A 280 9.89 -8.39 -12.52
CA VAL A 280 10.89 -7.62 -11.78
C VAL A 280 11.19 -8.30 -10.46
N ALA A 281 12.46 -8.51 -10.13
CA ALA A 281 12.89 -9.17 -8.89
C ALA A 281 14.19 -8.58 -8.36
N TYR A 282 14.55 -8.91 -7.12
CA TYR A 282 15.88 -8.63 -6.59
C TYR A 282 16.87 -9.75 -6.90
N THR A 283 18.16 -9.39 -6.97
CA THR A 283 19.28 -10.32 -6.82
C THR A 283 20.01 -10.00 -5.52
N VAL A 284 19.97 -10.93 -4.56
CA VAL A 284 20.57 -10.81 -3.22
C VAL A 284 21.61 -11.92 -3.06
N ALA A 285 22.83 -11.57 -2.61
CA ALA A 285 23.95 -12.50 -2.51
C ALA A 285 24.16 -13.35 -3.80
N GLY A 286 23.99 -12.72 -4.97
CA GLY A 286 24.15 -13.38 -6.27
C GLY A 286 23.02 -14.33 -6.68
N ARG A 287 21.92 -14.38 -5.92
CA ARG A 287 20.76 -15.24 -6.20
C ARG A 287 19.52 -14.42 -6.48
N LEU A 288 18.74 -14.85 -7.47
CA LEU A 288 17.41 -14.30 -7.75
C LEU A 288 16.49 -14.55 -6.56
N GLU A 289 15.73 -13.53 -6.16
CA GLU A 289 14.64 -13.63 -5.19
C GLU A 289 13.28 -13.62 -5.93
N PRO A 290 12.66 -14.79 -6.17
CA PRO A 290 11.45 -14.90 -6.97
C PRO A 290 10.15 -14.65 -6.17
N LEU A 291 10.23 -14.54 -4.84
CA LEU A 291 9.09 -14.37 -3.95
C LEU A 291 9.18 -13.09 -3.13
N ALA A 292 9.81 -12.06 -3.72
CA ALA A 292 9.61 -10.65 -3.46
C ALA A 292 9.72 -9.95 -4.83
N ALA A 293 8.80 -10.33 -5.73
CA ALA A 293 8.93 -10.07 -7.16
C ALA A 293 7.57 -9.75 -7.81
N LEU A 294 7.61 -8.96 -8.88
CA LEU A 294 6.47 -8.64 -9.72
C LEU A 294 6.47 -9.50 -10.97
N TYR A 295 5.30 -9.99 -11.36
CA TYR A 295 5.09 -10.75 -12.59
C TYR A 295 3.91 -10.15 -13.36
N ARG A 296 4.05 -9.98 -14.67
CA ARG A 296 2.90 -9.65 -15.53
C ARG A 296 1.91 -10.79 -15.49
N ARG A 297 0.63 -10.45 -15.34
CA ARG A 297 -0.47 -11.41 -15.34
C ARG A 297 -0.48 -12.27 -16.62
N ASP A 298 -0.25 -11.64 -17.76
CA ASP A 298 -0.26 -12.29 -19.08
C ASP A 298 0.85 -13.33 -19.27
N LEU A 299 1.79 -13.43 -18.33
CA LEU A 299 2.82 -14.46 -18.32
C LEU A 299 2.27 -15.85 -17.96
N ALA A 300 1.07 -15.92 -17.36
CA ALA A 300 0.50 -17.17 -16.85
C ALA A 300 0.52 -18.34 -17.86
N PRO A 301 0.12 -18.20 -19.14
CA PRO A 301 0.13 -19.33 -20.08
C PRO A 301 1.55 -19.85 -20.35
N ARG A 302 2.51 -18.96 -20.61
CA ARG A 302 3.92 -19.33 -20.84
C ARG A 302 4.56 -19.96 -19.60
N TRP A 303 4.20 -19.46 -18.42
CA TRP A 303 4.64 -20.02 -17.14
C TRP A 303 4.11 -21.44 -16.94
N ALA A 304 2.84 -21.69 -17.27
CA ALA A 304 2.22 -23.01 -17.21
C ALA A 304 2.91 -24.04 -18.12
N GLU A 305 3.24 -23.64 -19.36
CA GLU A 305 4.00 -24.48 -20.29
C GLU A 305 5.37 -24.87 -19.72
N GLY A 306 6.06 -23.91 -19.09
CA GLY A 306 7.33 -24.17 -18.40
C GLY A 306 7.17 -25.20 -17.28
N LEU A 307 6.14 -25.06 -16.44
CA LEU A 307 5.84 -26.00 -15.36
C LEU A 307 5.50 -27.41 -15.86
N ALA A 308 4.79 -27.51 -16.99
CA ALA A 308 4.35 -28.78 -17.56
C ALA A 308 5.52 -29.66 -18.06
N ARG A 309 6.62 -29.05 -18.52
CA ARG A 309 7.83 -29.76 -19.01
C ARG A 309 8.60 -30.52 -17.91
N GLY A 310 8.20 -30.37 -16.64
CA GLY A 310 8.79 -31.07 -15.49
C GLY A 310 10.07 -30.41 -15.00
N GLY A 311 10.26 -30.32 -13.67
CA GLY A 311 11.50 -29.82 -13.08
C GLY A 311 11.74 -28.31 -13.19
N ALA A 312 10.75 -27.51 -13.58
CA ALA A 312 10.89 -26.06 -13.70
C ALA A 312 11.14 -25.39 -12.34
N SER A 313 12.38 -24.97 -12.13
CA SER A 313 12.76 -24.07 -11.04
C SER A 313 12.39 -22.63 -11.40
N PHE A 314 12.29 -21.75 -10.40
CA PHE A 314 12.15 -20.31 -10.66
C PHE A 314 13.24 -19.78 -11.60
N ARG A 315 14.47 -20.29 -11.49
CA ARG A 315 15.57 -19.88 -12.36
C ARG A 315 15.28 -20.19 -13.83
N MET A 316 14.83 -21.41 -14.12
CA MET A 316 14.50 -21.83 -15.48
C MET A 316 13.35 -20.99 -16.07
N LEU A 317 12.31 -20.73 -15.27
CA LEU A 317 11.17 -19.92 -15.69
C LEU A 317 11.58 -18.46 -15.92
N TRP A 318 12.44 -17.93 -15.06
CA TRP A 318 12.99 -16.58 -15.18
C TRP A 318 13.88 -16.39 -16.42
N ASP A 319 14.72 -17.38 -16.73
CA ASP A 319 15.61 -17.32 -17.89
C ASP A 319 14.84 -17.35 -19.24
N ALA A 320 13.55 -17.71 -19.22
CA ALA A 320 12.69 -17.77 -20.41
C ALA A 320 11.85 -16.50 -20.65
N ILE A 321 12.02 -15.45 -19.85
CA ILE A 321 11.17 -14.23 -19.88
C ILE A 321 12.04 -12.96 -19.92
N ARG A 322 11.42 -11.82 -20.23
CA ARG A 322 12.08 -10.50 -20.13
C ARG A 322 12.07 -10.01 -18.68
N GLY A 323 12.91 -10.64 -17.86
CA GLY A 323 13.07 -10.31 -16.44
C GLY A 323 14.04 -9.15 -16.22
N VAL A 324 13.65 -8.19 -15.38
CA VAL A 324 14.52 -7.13 -14.86
C VAL A 324 14.93 -7.49 -13.43
N THR A 325 16.22 -7.41 -13.14
CA THR A 325 16.74 -7.64 -11.78
C THR A 325 17.30 -6.36 -11.17
N LEU A 326 16.86 -6.05 -9.96
CA LEU A 326 17.44 -5.00 -9.12
C LEU A 326 18.52 -5.58 -8.23
N SER A 327 19.60 -4.84 -8.01
CA SER A 327 20.71 -5.29 -7.16
C SER A 327 20.35 -5.21 -5.67
N GLU A 328 21.09 -5.95 -4.85
CA GLU A 328 21.02 -5.85 -3.39
C GLU A 328 21.37 -4.44 -2.87
N SER A 329 22.17 -3.67 -3.60
CA SER A 329 22.49 -2.28 -3.22
C SER A 329 21.25 -1.39 -3.23
N VAL A 330 20.37 -1.53 -4.24
CA VAL A 330 19.09 -0.82 -4.29
C VAL A 330 18.23 -1.19 -3.10
N LEU A 331 18.16 -2.49 -2.75
CA LEU A 331 17.41 -2.94 -1.59
C LEU A 331 17.94 -2.31 -0.30
N ARG A 332 19.26 -2.34 -0.07
CA ARG A 332 19.88 -1.75 1.13
C ARG A 332 19.69 -0.24 1.21
N GLU A 333 19.74 0.46 0.08
CA GLU A 333 19.55 1.91 0.03
C GLU A 333 18.15 2.31 0.54
N VAL A 334 17.10 1.58 0.11
CA VAL A 334 15.72 1.93 0.46
C VAL A 334 15.26 1.37 1.80
N THR A 335 15.79 0.22 2.23
CA THR A 335 15.37 -0.43 3.49
C THR A 335 16.32 -0.19 4.66
N GLY A 336 17.59 0.12 4.37
CA GLY A 336 18.70 0.09 5.33
C GLY A 336 19.17 -1.33 5.68
N ASP A 337 18.56 -2.38 5.09
CA ASP A 337 18.75 -3.76 5.50
C ASP A 337 18.41 -4.76 4.39
N ALA A 338 19.41 -5.53 3.92
CA ALA A 338 19.21 -6.56 2.90
C ALA A 338 18.30 -7.71 3.37
N ARG A 339 18.08 -7.87 4.68
CA ARG A 339 17.15 -8.86 5.23
C ARG A 339 15.70 -8.58 4.88
N ALA A 340 15.38 -7.47 4.21
CA ALA A 340 14.02 -7.17 3.79
C ALA A 340 13.34 -8.30 2.99
N VAL A 341 14.11 -9.11 2.26
CA VAL A 341 13.58 -10.29 1.52
C VAL A 341 13.96 -11.64 2.16
N PHE A 342 14.43 -11.62 3.41
CA PHE A 342 14.80 -12.83 4.14
C PHE A 342 13.57 -13.70 4.43
N SER A 343 13.74 -15.02 4.28
CA SER A 343 12.69 -16.02 4.46
C SER A 343 13.04 -16.99 5.59
N LEU A 344 12.11 -17.19 6.53
CA LEU A 344 12.25 -18.08 7.70
C LEU A 344 12.18 -19.55 7.27
N ASN A 345 13.31 -20.17 6.95
CA ASN A 345 13.34 -21.54 6.40
C ASN A 345 14.02 -22.57 7.30
N ARG A 346 14.93 -22.14 8.17
CA ARG A 346 15.74 -23.03 9.02
C ARG A 346 15.32 -22.94 10.48
N PRO A 347 15.50 -24.01 11.28
CA PRO A 347 15.27 -23.97 12.73
C PRO A 347 16.07 -22.85 13.42
N GLU A 348 17.31 -22.59 12.98
CA GLU A 348 18.13 -21.49 13.53
C GLU A 348 17.48 -20.11 13.30
N ASP A 349 16.81 -19.92 12.15
CA ASP A 349 16.12 -18.67 11.83
C ASP A 349 14.97 -18.42 12.80
N VAL A 350 14.22 -19.48 13.11
CA VAL A 350 13.11 -19.44 14.08
C VAL A 350 13.65 -19.08 15.47
N ALA A 351 14.69 -19.77 15.94
CA ALA A 351 15.28 -19.48 17.25
C ALA A 351 15.81 -18.04 17.39
N THR A 352 16.25 -17.45 16.28
CA THR A 352 16.82 -16.08 16.27
C THR A 352 15.74 -15.00 16.24
N TRP A 353 14.67 -15.20 15.45
CA TRP A 353 13.77 -14.12 15.07
C TRP A 353 12.34 -14.26 15.59
N VAL A 354 11.91 -15.48 15.87
CA VAL A 354 10.53 -15.75 16.25
C VAL A 354 10.42 -15.52 17.75
N ASP A 355 9.45 -14.70 18.13
CA ASP A 355 9.08 -14.53 19.54
C ASP A 355 8.72 -15.92 20.10
N ALA A 356 9.03 -16.23 21.35
CA ALA A 356 8.85 -17.57 21.93
C ALA A 356 7.51 -18.20 21.49
N PRO A 357 7.49 -19.50 21.11
CA PRO A 357 6.31 -20.12 20.52
C PRO A 357 5.09 -19.90 21.42
N PRO A 358 3.91 -19.61 20.85
CA PRO A 358 2.70 -19.50 21.66
C PRO A 358 2.51 -20.80 22.45
N ASP A 359 2.12 -20.66 23.70
CA ASP A 359 1.79 -21.77 24.60
C ASP A 359 0.75 -22.66 23.87
N PRO A 360 0.93 -23.99 23.75
CA PRO A 360 0.03 -24.85 22.99
C PRO A 360 -1.42 -24.94 23.53
N GLY A 361 -1.83 -24.06 24.45
CA GLY A 361 -3.13 -24.08 25.13
C GLY A 361 -3.87 -22.73 25.22
N SER A 362 -3.58 -21.75 24.37
CA SER A 362 -4.31 -20.45 24.35
C SER A 362 -5.17 -20.24 23.11
#